data_AF-A0A0F8W8J5-F1
#
_entry.id   AF-A0A0F8W8J5-F1
#
_cell.length_a   1.000
_cell.length_b   1.000
_cell.length_c   1.000
_cell.angle_alpha   90.00
_cell.angle_beta   90.00
_cell.angle_gamma   90.00
#
_symmetry.space_group_name_H-M   'P 1'
#
loop_
_entity.id
_entity.type
_entity.pdbx_description
1 polymer ?
#
loop_
_entity_poly.entity_id
_entity_poly.type
_entity_poly.pdbx_seq_one_letter_code
_entity_poly.pdbx_strand_id
1 'polypeptide(L)'
;MPRYIKDARKFVDAGIQLHTPPDLVPATQYTRINNVLPKSEGELRTRDGLTSIATVLASSEIHTIFRLNQGVPSVVNERLFGADQRFFTAVLPAGTVITERTGLTFDGEKLSIINFRFTNDEASWAIIANRAGMRKYRGGAGAGYYHKLGITPPLTAATAVDGGAGNLN
;
A
#
# COMPACT_ATOMS: atom_id res chain seq x y z
N MET A 1 10.96 -68.17 0.71
CA MET A 1 10.16 -67.04 1.26
C MET A 1 8.69 -67.32 0.94
N PRO A 2 7.76 -67.24 1.92
CA PRO A 2 6.34 -67.47 1.66
C PRO A 2 5.77 -66.37 0.76
N ARG A 3 4.93 -66.75 -0.20
CA ARG A 3 4.28 -65.86 -1.17
C ARG A 3 3.19 -65.05 -0.46
N TYR A 4 3.35 -63.74 -0.40
CA TYR A 4 2.33 -62.84 0.17
C TYR A 4 1.06 -62.83 -0.70
N ILE A 5 -0.09 -63.10 -0.09
CA ILE A 5 -1.41 -63.05 -0.73
C ILE A 5 -2.18 -61.89 -0.10
N LYS A 6 -2.70 -60.98 -0.94
CA LYS A 6 -3.41 -59.78 -0.49
C LYS A 6 -4.85 -60.15 -0.12
N ASP A 7 -5.16 -60.14 1.17
CA ASP A 7 -6.51 -60.39 1.68
C ASP A 7 -7.39 -59.14 1.44
N ALA A 8 -8.53 -59.32 0.78
CA ALA A 8 -9.42 -58.23 0.38
C ALA A 8 -10.38 -57.87 1.52
N ARG A 9 -9.86 -57.18 2.54
CA ARG A 9 -10.70 -56.66 3.64
C ARG A 9 -11.20 -55.25 3.35
N LYS A 10 -12.47 -55.00 3.65
CA LYS A 10 -13.08 -53.67 3.62
C LYS A 10 -12.36 -52.79 4.65
N PHE A 11 -11.73 -51.71 4.22
CA PHE A 11 -11.15 -50.70 5.11
C PHE A 11 -12.28 -50.05 5.93
N VAL A 12 -12.53 -50.57 7.12
CA VAL A 12 -13.30 -49.88 8.15
C VAL A 12 -12.27 -49.40 9.16
N ASP A 13 -11.80 -48.17 8.96
CA ASP A 13 -10.79 -47.57 9.83
C ASP A 13 -11.46 -47.11 11.13
N ALA A 14 -11.39 -47.96 12.16
CA ALA A 14 -11.82 -47.60 13.52
C ALA A 14 -10.71 -46.86 14.30
N GLY A 15 -9.59 -46.53 13.64
CA GLY A 15 -8.43 -45.87 14.24
C GLY A 15 -7.22 -46.80 14.44
N ILE A 16 -6.11 -46.18 14.85
CA ILE A 16 -4.85 -46.87 15.15
C ILE A 16 -4.85 -47.32 16.61
N GLN A 17 -4.62 -48.61 16.85
CA GLN A 17 -4.46 -49.17 18.19
C GLN A 17 -3.01 -49.07 18.63
N LEU A 18 -2.76 -48.30 19.69
CA LEU A 18 -1.42 -48.01 20.21
C LEU A 18 -1.12 -48.72 21.54
N HIS A 19 -2.14 -49.25 22.20
CA HIS A 19 -2.01 -49.81 23.56
C HIS A 19 -1.66 -51.30 23.57
N THR A 20 -2.19 -52.07 22.63
CA THR A 20 -2.08 -53.53 22.62
C THR A 20 -0.86 -53.97 21.82
N PRO A 21 -0.07 -54.96 22.28
CA PRO A 21 1.05 -55.49 21.50
C PRO A 21 0.55 -56.07 20.16
N PRO A 22 1.39 -56.06 19.11
CA PRO A 22 0.98 -56.40 17.74
C PRO A 22 0.24 -57.73 17.59
N ASP A 23 0.57 -58.70 18.43
CA ASP A 23 0.03 -60.06 18.38
C ASP A 23 -1.39 -60.19 18.97
N LEU A 24 -1.87 -59.17 19.69
CA LEU A 24 -3.16 -59.16 20.37
C LEU A 24 -4.12 -58.10 19.83
N VAL A 25 -3.78 -57.47 18.71
CA VAL A 25 -4.61 -56.42 18.10
C VAL A 25 -5.85 -57.07 17.45
N PRO A 26 -7.06 -56.62 17.78
CA PRO A 26 -8.27 -57.11 17.15
C PRO A 26 -8.21 -56.98 15.62
N ALA A 27 -8.80 -57.93 14.90
CA ALA A 27 -8.73 -58.00 13.44
C ALA A 27 -9.30 -56.77 12.68
N THR A 28 -9.97 -55.87 13.38
CA THR A 28 -10.56 -54.62 12.87
C THR A 28 -9.72 -53.37 13.16
N GLN A 29 -8.61 -53.51 13.87
CA GLN A 29 -7.73 -52.41 14.27
C GLN A 29 -6.33 -52.60 13.66
N TYR A 30 -5.58 -51.50 13.54
CA TYR A 30 -4.25 -51.51 12.96
C TYR A 30 -3.25 -50.85 13.90
N THR A 31 -2.04 -51.39 14.01
CA THR A 31 -0.95 -50.81 14.83
C THR A 31 -0.15 -49.75 14.08
N ARG A 32 -0.22 -49.78 12.74
CA ARG A 32 0.51 -48.86 11.88
C ARG A 32 -0.24 -48.67 10.57
N ILE A 33 -0.32 -47.42 10.13
CA ILE A 33 -0.80 -47.04 8.81
C ILE A 33 0.42 -46.78 7.93
N ASN A 34 0.49 -47.42 6.78
CA ASN A 34 1.54 -47.21 5.77
C ASN A 34 0.88 -46.82 4.43
N ASN A 35 1.54 -45.94 3.68
CA ASN A 35 1.10 -45.50 2.35
C ASN A 35 -0.27 -44.79 2.33
N VAL A 36 -0.51 -43.90 3.30
CA VAL A 36 -1.68 -43.02 3.30
C VAL A 36 -1.27 -41.63 2.85
N LEU A 37 -2.07 -41.07 1.94
CA LEU A 37 -1.98 -39.68 1.51
C LEU A 37 -2.70 -38.83 2.56
N PRO A 38 -1.99 -37.96 3.30
CA PRO A 38 -2.65 -37.05 4.22
C PRO A 38 -3.53 -36.08 3.42
N LYS A 39 -4.82 -36.05 3.72
CA LYS A 39 -5.74 -35.04 3.19
C LYS A 39 -5.85 -33.91 4.20
N SER A 40 -5.05 -32.86 4.04
CA SER A 40 -5.20 -31.64 4.83
C SER A 40 -6.34 -30.80 4.23
N GLU A 41 -7.44 -30.63 4.97
CA GLU A 41 -8.63 -29.89 4.51
C GLU A 41 -8.57 -28.37 4.82
N GLY A 42 -7.42 -27.89 5.29
CA GLY A 42 -7.17 -26.47 5.56
C GLY A 42 -6.16 -26.28 6.70
N GLU A 43 -5.59 -25.08 6.76
CA GLU A 43 -4.67 -24.66 7.82
C GLU A 43 -5.23 -23.40 8.51
N LEU A 44 -5.27 -23.43 9.84
CA LEU A 44 -5.52 -22.24 10.65
C LEU A 44 -4.21 -21.47 10.77
N ARG A 45 -4.04 -20.45 9.93
CA ARG A 45 -2.91 -19.52 10.00
C ARG A 45 -3.34 -18.20 10.62
N THR A 46 -2.51 -17.65 11.49
CA THR A 46 -2.66 -16.26 11.94
C THR A 46 -2.44 -15.31 10.77
N ARG A 47 -3.24 -14.25 10.71
CA ARG A 47 -3.04 -13.17 9.74
C ARG A 47 -1.68 -12.52 9.97
N ASP A 48 -1.05 -12.06 8.89
CA ASP A 48 0.19 -11.26 8.97
C ASP A 48 0.01 -10.06 9.91
N GLY A 49 1.08 -9.72 10.62
CA GLY A 49 1.11 -8.54 11.48
C GLY A 49 0.81 -7.27 10.69
N LEU A 50 -0.02 -6.40 11.26
CA LEU A 50 -0.25 -5.07 10.72
C LEU A 50 0.78 -4.12 11.31
N THR A 51 1.55 -3.43 10.47
CA THR A 51 2.44 -2.36 10.90
C THR A 51 1.73 -1.02 10.72
N SER A 52 1.75 -0.18 11.76
CA SER A 52 1.26 1.19 11.64
C SER A 52 2.07 1.94 10.59
N ILE A 53 1.40 2.39 9.55
CA ILE A 53 2.00 3.08 8.41
C ILE A 53 2.16 4.58 8.71
N ALA A 54 1.23 5.15 9.49
CA ALA A 54 1.18 6.57 9.83
C ALA A 54 0.13 6.81 10.94
N THR A 55 0.36 7.79 11.82
CA THR A 55 -0.65 8.30 12.77
C THR A 55 -0.93 9.77 12.47
N VAL A 56 -2.09 10.08 11.90
CA VAL A 56 -2.51 11.46 11.61
C VAL A 56 -3.03 12.08 12.90
N LEU A 57 -2.40 13.18 13.34
CA LEU A 57 -2.62 13.86 14.62
C LEU A 57 -3.97 14.61 14.74
N ALA A 58 -4.89 14.41 13.81
CA ALA A 58 -6.20 15.06 13.80
C ALA A 58 -7.29 14.09 13.33
N SER A 59 -8.54 14.36 13.70
CA SER A 59 -9.76 13.67 13.24
C SER A 59 -10.06 13.91 11.75
N SER A 60 -9.04 13.94 10.90
CA SER A 60 -9.15 14.19 9.48
C SER A 60 -9.31 12.86 8.74
N GLU A 61 -10.33 12.76 7.91
CA GLU A 61 -10.52 11.61 7.03
C GLU A 61 -9.39 11.55 5.99
N ILE A 62 -8.62 10.47 6.00
CA ILE A 62 -7.60 10.20 4.98
C ILE A 62 -8.29 9.66 3.74
N HIS A 63 -8.28 10.45 2.67
CA HIS A 63 -8.96 10.07 1.42
C HIS A 63 -7.98 9.60 0.33
N THR A 64 -6.68 9.94 0.42
CA THR A 64 -5.66 9.56 -0.57
C THR A 64 -4.35 9.20 0.11
N ILE A 65 -3.74 8.08 -0.29
CA ILE A 65 -2.38 7.67 0.13
C ILE A 65 -1.58 7.32 -1.11
N PHE A 66 -0.36 7.85 -1.23
CA PHE A 66 0.53 7.61 -2.36
C PHE A 66 1.97 7.40 -1.91
N ARG A 67 2.71 6.48 -2.54
CA ARG A 67 4.15 6.29 -2.29
C ARG A 67 4.95 6.92 -3.42
N LEU A 68 5.76 7.91 -3.09
CA LEU A 68 6.72 8.52 -4.00
C LEU A 68 8.10 7.93 -3.74
N ASN A 69 8.45 6.93 -4.54
CA ASN A 69 9.78 6.32 -4.51
C ASN A 69 10.73 7.12 -5.41
N GLN A 70 11.97 7.22 -4.98
CA GLN A 70 13.06 7.97 -5.58
C GLN A 70 14.13 7.00 -6.06
N GLY A 71 14.59 7.19 -7.30
CA GLY A 71 15.75 6.47 -7.84
C GLY A 71 17.10 7.09 -7.43
N VAL A 72 17.08 8.24 -6.76
CA VAL A 72 18.27 9.04 -6.43
C VAL A 72 18.50 9.03 -4.92
N PRO A 73 19.68 8.61 -4.42
CA PRO A 73 19.95 8.51 -2.98
C PRO A 73 19.84 9.82 -2.19
N SER A 74 20.09 10.97 -2.85
CA SER A 74 19.99 12.29 -2.22
C SER A 74 18.57 12.82 -2.08
N VAL A 75 17.57 12.14 -2.69
CA VAL A 75 16.16 12.51 -2.60
C VAL A 75 15.43 11.48 -1.76
N VAL A 76 14.78 11.96 -0.71
CA VAL A 76 14.13 11.09 0.28
C VAL A 76 12.87 10.46 -0.32
N ASN A 77 12.72 9.15 -0.13
CA ASN A 77 11.49 8.42 -0.41
C ASN A 77 10.40 8.88 0.56
N GLU A 78 9.20 9.14 0.07
CA GLU A 78 8.14 9.67 0.91
C GLU A 78 6.79 9.01 0.63
N ARG A 79 5.96 8.97 1.66
CA ARG A 79 4.54 8.70 1.57
C ARG A 79 3.80 10.01 1.65
N LEU A 80 2.90 10.21 0.72
CA LEU A 80 2.04 11.39 0.59
C LEU A 80 0.65 11.01 1.06
N PHE A 81 0.01 11.90 1.82
CA PHE A 81 -1.34 11.72 2.32
C PHE A 81 -2.17 12.96 2.02
N GLY A 82 -3.36 12.76 1.47
CA GLY A 82 -4.42 13.75 1.49
C GLY A 82 -5.39 13.42 2.60
N ALA A 83 -5.65 14.38 3.47
CA ALA A 83 -6.65 14.25 4.51
C ALA A 83 -7.34 15.59 4.76
N ASP A 84 -8.67 15.62 4.62
CA ASP A 84 -9.44 16.87 4.59
C ASP A 84 -8.79 17.86 3.58
N GLN A 85 -8.82 19.17 3.82
CA GLN A 85 -8.16 20.17 2.95
C GLN A 85 -6.63 20.21 3.05
N ARG A 86 -6.02 19.23 3.74
CA ARG A 86 -4.60 19.25 4.12
C ARG A 86 -3.81 18.15 3.42
N PHE A 87 -2.53 18.43 3.22
CA PHE A 87 -1.58 17.50 2.62
C PHE A 87 -0.45 17.22 3.58
N PHE A 88 -0.13 15.95 3.72
CA PHE A 88 0.89 15.49 4.65
C PHE A 88 1.91 14.59 3.96
N THR A 89 3.10 14.52 4.54
CA THR A 89 4.17 13.64 4.08
C THR A 89 4.82 12.91 5.25
N ALA A 90 5.23 11.66 5.01
CA ALA A 90 6.07 10.90 5.94
C ALA A 90 7.21 10.25 5.18
N VAL A 91 8.41 10.23 5.75
CA VAL A 91 9.59 9.59 5.14
C VAL A 91 9.43 8.06 5.10
N LEU A 92 9.85 7.42 4.02
CA LEU A 92 9.94 5.96 3.87
C LEU A 92 11.38 5.49 4.14
N PRO A 93 11.62 4.26 4.64
CA PRO A 93 10.63 3.23 4.97
C PRO A 93 9.98 3.41 6.36
N ALA A 94 10.65 4.13 7.26
CA ALA A 94 10.22 4.41 8.62
C ALA A 94 9.98 5.91 8.78
N GLY A 95 8.71 6.29 8.91
CA GLY A 95 8.29 7.65 9.23
C GLY A 95 7.11 7.56 10.17
N THR A 96 7.38 7.60 11.47
CA THR A 96 6.34 7.68 12.50
C THR A 96 5.76 9.09 12.60
N VAL A 97 6.54 10.10 12.15
CA VAL A 97 6.13 11.50 12.13
C VAL A 97 5.57 11.85 10.76
N ILE A 98 4.29 12.22 10.77
CA ILE A 98 3.61 12.81 9.64
C ILE A 98 3.76 14.32 9.74
N THR A 99 4.31 14.94 8.70
CA THR A 99 4.48 16.40 8.63
C THR A 99 3.42 16.99 7.71
N GLU A 100 2.63 17.93 8.22
CA GLU A 100 1.74 18.73 7.38
C GLU A 100 2.55 19.67 6.49
N ARG A 101 2.15 19.78 5.23
CA ARG A 101 2.74 20.70 4.27
C ARG A 101 1.82 21.91 4.14
N THR A 102 2.18 22.97 4.83
CA THR A 102 1.42 24.23 4.90
C THR A 102 1.59 25.07 3.63
N GLY A 103 0.66 26.00 3.39
CA GLY A 103 0.70 26.89 2.21
C GLY A 103 0.21 26.23 0.93
N LEU A 104 -0.42 25.06 1.05
CA LEU A 104 -1.08 24.35 -0.04
C LEU A 104 -2.59 24.50 0.13
N THR A 105 -3.27 24.90 -0.94
CA THR A 105 -4.72 25.02 -0.95
C THR A 105 -5.29 23.86 -1.77
N PHE A 106 -5.99 22.96 -1.08
CA PHE A 106 -6.80 21.89 -1.64
C PHE A 106 -8.25 22.07 -1.18
N ASP A 107 -9.21 21.48 -1.89
CA ASP A 107 -10.65 21.58 -1.65
C ASP A 107 -11.19 20.54 -0.66
N GLY A 108 -10.34 19.60 -0.21
CA GLY A 108 -10.73 18.50 0.67
C GLY A 108 -11.32 17.29 -0.06
N GLU A 109 -11.45 17.35 -1.39
CA GLU A 109 -11.84 16.21 -2.20
C GLU A 109 -10.66 15.26 -2.42
N LYS A 110 -10.98 14.06 -2.94
CA LYS A 110 -9.99 13.04 -3.26
C LYS A 110 -8.94 13.58 -4.22
N LEU A 111 -7.67 13.57 -3.79
CA LEU A 111 -6.55 13.95 -4.63
C LEU A 111 -6.25 12.85 -5.66
N SER A 112 -6.05 13.26 -6.90
CA SER A 112 -5.42 12.45 -7.94
C SER A 112 -3.91 12.67 -7.88
N ILE A 113 -3.15 11.60 -7.66
CA ILE A 113 -1.70 11.65 -7.55
C ILE A 113 -1.06 10.68 -8.54
N ILE A 114 -0.18 11.19 -9.40
CA ILE A 114 0.58 10.38 -10.35
C ILE A 114 2.08 10.62 -10.21
N ASN A 115 2.89 9.57 -10.38
CA ASN A 115 4.34 9.68 -10.47
C ASN A 115 4.72 10.04 -11.92
N PHE A 116 5.72 10.91 -12.06
CA PHE A 116 6.40 11.13 -13.32
C PHE A 116 7.88 11.46 -13.09
N ARG A 117 8.67 11.36 -14.14
CA ARG A 117 10.10 11.70 -14.14
C ARG A 117 10.39 12.53 -15.40
N PHE A 118 11.22 13.56 -15.28
CA PHE A 118 11.68 14.30 -16.46
C PHE A 118 12.83 13.54 -17.12
N THR A 119 12.99 13.68 -18.43
CA THR A 119 14.08 13.01 -19.17
C THR A 119 15.46 13.33 -18.61
N ASN A 120 15.68 14.57 -18.15
CA ASN A 120 16.96 15.04 -17.64
C ASN A 120 17.04 15.11 -16.10
N ASP A 121 16.04 14.57 -15.39
CA ASP A 121 16.04 14.50 -13.92
C ASP A 121 15.85 13.04 -13.50
N GLU A 122 16.75 12.53 -12.67
CA GLU A 122 16.64 11.16 -12.18
C GLU A 122 15.62 11.00 -11.06
N ALA A 123 15.28 12.09 -10.38
CA ALA A 123 14.34 12.09 -9.29
C ALA A 123 12.89 12.05 -9.78
N SER A 124 12.08 11.28 -9.06
CA SER A 124 10.65 11.19 -9.32
C SER A 124 9.90 12.36 -8.70
N TRP A 125 8.93 12.87 -9.45
CA TRP A 125 8.01 13.91 -9.05
C TRP A 125 6.60 13.33 -8.94
N ALA A 126 5.78 13.90 -8.06
CA ALA A 126 4.36 13.63 -7.98
C ALA A 126 3.57 14.80 -8.57
N ILE A 127 2.67 14.56 -9.53
CA ILE A 127 1.62 15.53 -9.86
C ILE A 127 0.44 15.26 -8.95
N ILE A 128 0.03 16.27 -8.20
CA ILE A 128 -1.09 16.25 -7.26
C ILE A 128 -2.15 17.19 -7.80
N ALA A 129 -3.34 16.66 -8.06
CA ALA A 129 -4.43 17.40 -8.67
C ALA A 129 -5.77 17.15 -7.97
N ASN A 130 -6.58 18.20 -7.92
CA ASN A 130 -7.99 18.20 -7.55
C ASN A 130 -8.72 19.28 -8.34
N ARG A 131 -9.98 19.56 -8.00
CA ARG A 131 -10.76 20.62 -8.64
C ARG A 131 -10.15 22.00 -8.37
N ALA A 132 -9.59 22.24 -7.19
CA ALA A 132 -8.96 23.53 -6.84
C ALA A 132 -7.66 23.83 -7.60
N GLY A 133 -6.98 22.81 -8.15
CA GLY A 133 -5.83 23.02 -9.02
C GLY A 133 -4.87 21.85 -9.08
N MET A 134 -3.71 22.08 -9.70
CA MET A 134 -2.69 21.08 -9.92
C MET A 134 -1.32 21.60 -9.47
N ARG A 135 -0.53 20.73 -8.85
CA ARG A 135 0.83 21.03 -8.37
C ARG A 135 1.75 19.87 -8.68
N LYS A 136 3.03 20.15 -8.96
CA LYS A 136 4.08 19.13 -8.90
C LYS A 136 4.80 19.23 -7.56
N TYR A 137 5.12 18.07 -7.01
CA TYR A 137 5.80 17.89 -5.74
C TYR A 137 7.01 16.97 -5.89
N ARG A 138 8.08 17.26 -5.16
CA ARG A 138 9.19 16.34 -4.93
C ARG A 138 9.75 16.56 -3.52
N GLY A 139 10.16 15.48 -2.86
CA GLY A 139 10.92 15.54 -1.61
C GLY A 139 12.21 16.34 -1.75
N GLY A 140 12.68 16.95 -0.68
CA GLY A 140 13.86 17.81 -0.68
C GLY A 140 14.13 18.40 0.70
N ALA A 141 15.16 19.24 0.83
CA ALA A 141 15.46 19.90 2.11
C ALA A 141 14.26 20.73 2.60
N GLY A 142 13.93 20.62 3.89
CA GLY A 142 12.84 21.38 4.52
C GLY A 142 11.44 20.99 4.04
N ALA A 143 10.73 21.93 3.41
CA ALA A 143 9.34 21.77 2.99
C ALA A 143 9.15 20.87 1.75
N GLY A 144 10.25 20.47 1.08
CA GLY A 144 10.20 19.88 -0.25
C GLY A 144 9.94 20.93 -1.34
N TYR A 145 9.96 20.50 -2.61
CA TYR A 145 9.77 21.37 -3.76
C TYR A 145 8.32 21.31 -4.24
N TYR A 146 7.64 22.46 -4.23
CA TYR A 146 6.28 22.62 -4.75
C TYR A 146 6.23 23.64 -5.87
N HIS A 147 5.61 23.27 -6.98
CA HIS A 147 5.31 24.23 -8.04
C HIS A 147 3.85 24.09 -8.47
N LYS A 148 3.13 25.22 -8.49
CA LYS A 148 1.81 25.31 -9.10
C LYS A 148 1.93 25.01 -10.59
N LEU A 149 1.08 24.12 -11.07
CA LEU A 149 0.90 23.85 -12.49
C LEU A 149 -0.40 24.52 -12.95
N GLY A 150 -0.38 25.03 -14.18
CA GLY A 150 -1.48 25.80 -14.75
C GLY A 150 -1.18 27.31 -14.79
N ILE A 151 -2.18 28.08 -15.20
CA ILE A 151 -2.06 29.52 -15.39
C ILE A 151 -2.15 30.22 -14.03
N THR A 152 -1.15 31.03 -13.70
CA THR A 152 -1.22 31.96 -12.58
C THR A 152 -2.22 33.05 -12.96
N PRO A 153 -3.27 33.32 -12.15
CA PRO A 153 -4.19 34.40 -12.44
C PRO A 153 -3.43 35.73 -12.59
N PRO A 154 -3.83 36.59 -13.54
CA PRO A 154 -3.20 37.89 -13.72
C PRO A 154 -3.31 38.72 -12.43
N LEU A 155 -2.22 39.40 -12.07
CA LEU A 155 -2.14 40.23 -10.86
C LEU A 155 -2.99 41.51 -10.98
N THR A 156 -3.29 41.93 -12.20
CA THR A 156 -4.10 43.11 -12.51
C THR A 156 -5.25 42.71 -13.42
N ALA A 157 -6.45 43.21 -13.13
CA ALA A 157 -7.59 43.02 -14.01
C ALA A 157 -7.27 43.57 -15.40
N ALA A 158 -7.72 42.86 -16.44
CA ALA A 158 -7.68 43.39 -17.79
C ALA A 158 -8.54 44.66 -17.85
N THR A 159 -7.98 45.72 -18.39
CA THR A 159 -8.61 47.01 -18.61
C THR A 159 -8.50 47.34 -20.09
N ALA A 160 -9.60 47.79 -20.66
CA ALA A 160 -9.68 48.34 -22.00
C ALA A 160 -10.62 49.55 -21.94
N VAL A 161 -10.21 50.65 -22.58
CA VAL A 161 -11.03 51.83 -22.80
C VAL A 161 -11.05 52.16 -24.28
N ASP A 162 -12.13 52.83 -24.72
CA ASP A 162 -12.26 53.32 -26.09
C ASP A 162 -11.04 54.16 -26.49
N GLY A 163 -10.50 53.90 -27.68
CA GLY A 163 -9.25 54.53 -28.15
C GLY A 163 -7.98 53.70 -27.93
N GLY A 164 -8.09 52.45 -27.46
CA GLY A 164 -6.97 51.49 -27.44
C GLY A 164 -6.04 51.63 -26.23
N ALA A 165 -6.40 52.41 -25.22
CA ALA A 165 -5.70 52.42 -23.94
C ALA A 165 -6.15 51.25 -23.06
N GLY A 166 -5.23 50.62 -22.34
CA GLY A 166 -5.48 49.42 -21.55
C GLY A 166 -4.20 48.66 -21.23
N ASN A 167 -4.32 47.56 -20.48
CA ASN A 167 -3.23 46.64 -20.15
C ASN A 167 -3.35 45.29 -20.89
N LEU A 168 -4.18 45.24 -21.93
CA LEU A 168 -4.25 44.13 -22.88
C LEU A 168 -3.11 44.29 -23.90
N ASN A 169 -2.01 43.57 -23.69
CA ASN A 169 -0.97 43.34 -24.71
C ASN A 169 -1.31 42.11 -25.55
#